data_AF-A0A444ISF6-F1
#
_entry.id   AF-A0A444ISF6-F1
#
_cell.length_a   1.000
_cell.length_b   1.000
_cell.length_c   1.000
_cell.angle_alpha   90.00
_cell.angle_beta   90.00
_cell.angle_gamma   90.00
#
_symmetry.space_group_name_H-M   'P 1'
#
loop_
_entity.id
_entity.type
_entity.pdbx_description
1 polymer ?
#
loop_
_entity_poly.entity_id
_entity_poly.type
_entity_poly.pdbx_seq_one_letter_code
_entity_poly.pdbx_strand_id
1 'polypeptide(L)'
;VRSFLISNALFWIDKYHIDGLRVDAVASMLYLDYSREEGEWLPNEHGGRENLAAISFLRKTNEVVHGIYPGVLTIAEESTSWPMVSRPTWLGGLGFSLKWNMGWMHDTLNYMEHNAIHRRFHHNEMTFGMLYAFQENFTLPISHDEVVHGKGSLINKMSGDEWQKFANLRAYFGFMWGYPGKKLLFMGCEFGQWQEWNHDKGLEWDALTAGTHQGVQRYVSDLNKVYKHEPALHENDYEWSGFSWINANDSDNSIFSFIRKAKKTDDFLVVICNFTPVIREQYRIGVPKGGQYREIINSDLTVYQAVV
;
A
#
# COMPACT_ATOMS: atom_id res chain seq x y z
N VAL A 1 -23.74 24.93 4.58
CA VAL A 1 -22.45 24.28 4.22
C VAL A 1 -22.49 22.76 4.40
N ARG A 2 -22.65 22.20 5.62
CA ARG A 2 -22.63 20.74 5.84
C ARG A 2 -23.55 19.93 4.92
N SER A 3 -24.82 20.32 4.79
CA SER A 3 -25.77 19.62 3.89
C SER A 3 -25.30 19.60 2.43
N PHE A 4 -24.72 20.70 1.95
CA PHE A 4 -24.22 20.78 0.58
C PHE A 4 -23.12 19.76 0.30
N LEU A 5 -22.13 19.64 1.20
CA LEU A 5 -21.02 18.71 1.04
C LEU A 5 -21.46 17.23 1.15
N ILE A 6 -22.35 16.91 2.10
CA ILE A 6 -22.90 15.55 2.22
C ILE A 6 -23.72 15.21 0.97
N SER A 7 -24.60 16.11 0.53
CA SER A 7 -25.38 15.92 -0.71
C SER A 7 -24.48 15.79 -1.93
N ASN A 8 -23.32 16.47 -1.97
CA ASN A 8 -22.37 16.32 -3.07
C ASN A 8 -21.72 14.93 -3.11
N ALA A 9 -21.31 14.39 -1.94
CA ALA A 9 -20.78 13.02 -1.87
C ALA A 9 -21.81 12.00 -2.37
N LEU A 10 -23.07 12.13 -1.94
CA LEU A 10 -24.15 11.27 -2.41
C LEU A 10 -24.50 11.47 -3.88
N PHE A 11 -24.41 12.70 -4.39
CA PHE A 11 -24.71 13.01 -5.78
C PHE A 11 -23.81 12.26 -6.75
N TRP A 12 -22.51 12.17 -6.47
CA TRP A 12 -21.59 11.39 -7.29
C TRP A 12 -21.95 9.91 -7.31
N ILE A 13 -22.27 9.34 -6.15
CA ILE A 13 -22.66 7.93 -6.03
C ILE A 13 -23.99 7.67 -6.74
N ASP A 14 -25.00 8.52 -6.51
CA ASP A 14 -26.35 8.38 -7.07
C ASP A 14 -26.40 8.62 -8.58
N LYS A 15 -25.74 9.66 -9.08
CA LYS A 15 -25.87 10.09 -10.49
C LYS A 15 -24.80 9.52 -11.40
N TYR A 16 -23.62 9.25 -10.88
CA TYR A 16 -22.48 8.75 -11.65
C TYR A 16 -22.09 7.32 -11.28
N HIS A 17 -22.77 6.71 -10.31
CA HIS A 17 -22.61 5.30 -9.93
C HIS A 17 -21.16 4.95 -9.57
N ILE A 18 -20.43 5.87 -8.94
CA ILE A 18 -19.07 5.59 -8.47
C ILE A 18 -19.11 4.67 -7.24
N ASP A 19 -18.18 3.71 -7.19
CA ASP A 19 -18.13 2.71 -6.11
C ASP A 19 -17.35 3.17 -4.86
N GLY A 20 -16.78 4.38 -4.89
CA GLY A 20 -16.05 4.89 -3.74
C GLY A 20 -15.56 6.32 -3.85
N LEU A 21 -15.20 6.87 -2.70
CA LEU A 21 -14.66 8.21 -2.51
C LEU A 21 -13.34 8.11 -1.74
N ARG A 22 -12.29 8.79 -2.22
CA ARG A 22 -11.04 8.98 -1.47
C ARG A 22 -10.94 10.45 -1.05
N VAL A 23 -10.70 10.67 0.24
CA VAL A 23 -10.47 12.01 0.82
C VAL A 23 -8.98 12.15 1.10
N ASP A 24 -8.37 13.12 0.44
CA ASP A 24 -6.99 13.52 0.59
C ASP A 24 -6.82 14.47 1.79
N ALA A 25 -5.63 14.45 2.41
CA ALA A 25 -5.21 15.34 3.48
C ALA A 25 -6.25 15.47 4.62
N VAL A 26 -6.79 14.37 5.13
CA VAL A 26 -7.84 14.40 6.17
C VAL A 26 -7.37 15.13 7.44
N ALA A 27 -6.07 15.08 7.74
CA ALA A 27 -5.46 15.84 8.85
C ALA A 27 -5.75 17.35 8.75
N SER A 28 -5.79 17.92 7.54
CA SER A 28 -6.13 19.34 7.33
C SER A 28 -7.51 19.73 7.83
N MET A 29 -8.43 18.76 7.89
CA MET A 29 -9.76 18.96 8.42
C MET A 29 -9.81 18.71 9.93
N LEU A 30 -9.09 17.69 10.41
CA LEU A 30 -9.16 17.22 11.80
C LEU A 30 -8.54 18.18 12.81
N TYR A 31 -7.62 19.03 12.40
CA TYR A 31 -6.81 19.84 13.29
C TYR A 31 -7.00 21.33 13.05
N LEU A 32 -7.28 22.07 14.12
CA LEU A 32 -7.41 23.53 14.11
C LEU A 32 -6.05 24.23 13.92
N ASP A 33 -4.96 23.54 14.24
CA ASP A 33 -3.57 23.99 14.14
C ASP A 33 -2.86 23.46 12.89
N TYR A 34 -3.58 22.85 11.94
CA TYR A 34 -2.96 22.31 10.73
C TYR A 34 -2.28 23.43 9.91
N SER A 35 -0.96 23.32 9.74
CA SER A 35 -0.12 24.30 9.04
C SER A 35 -0.25 25.73 9.58
N ARG A 36 -0.42 25.90 10.90
CA ARG A 36 -0.47 27.19 11.59
C ARG A 36 0.56 27.27 12.71
N GLU A 37 1.13 28.45 12.92
CA GLU A 37 2.09 28.67 14.01
C GLU A 37 1.40 28.84 15.36
N GLU A 38 2.19 28.78 16.44
CA GLU A 38 1.70 29.06 17.78
C GLU A 38 1.14 30.49 17.86
N GLY A 39 -0.08 30.63 18.37
CA GLY A 39 -0.78 31.92 18.45
C GLY A 39 -1.65 32.28 17.23
N GLU A 40 -1.59 31.52 16.14
CA GLU A 40 -2.41 31.74 14.93
C GLU A 40 -3.73 30.93 14.90
N TRP A 41 -3.99 30.15 15.94
CA TRP A 41 -5.18 29.31 16.06
C TRP A 41 -5.75 29.34 17.49
N LEU A 42 -7.03 28.99 17.60
CA LEU A 42 -7.74 28.90 18.88
C LEU A 42 -8.14 27.44 19.14
N PRO A 43 -8.04 26.96 20.40
CA PRO A 43 -8.49 25.62 20.75
C PRO A 43 -10.00 25.48 20.63
N ASN A 44 -10.46 24.22 20.57
CA ASN A 44 -11.86 23.88 20.66
C ASN A 44 -12.44 24.16 22.07
N GLU A 45 -13.74 23.98 22.23
CA GLU A 45 -14.47 24.21 23.48
C GLU A 45 -13.97 23.37 24.69
N HIS A 46 -13.14 22.35 24.44
CA HIS A 46 -12.51 21.50 25.46
C HIS A 46 -11.01 21.78 25.65
N GLY A 47 -10.46 22.81 25.00
CA GLY A 47 -9.04 23.19 25.10
C GLY A 47 -8.10 22.40 24.17
N GLY A 48 -8.62 21.53 23.31
CA GLY A 48 -7.84 20.71 22.38
C GLY A 48 -7.68 21.33 20.99
N ARG A 49 -6.83 20.71 20.16
CA ARG A 49 -6.59 21.09 18.75
C ARG A 49 -7.55 20.44 17.76
N GLU A 50 -8.42 19.56 18.22
CA GLU A 50 -9.34 18.80 17.39
C GLU A 50 -10.47 19.70 16.86
N ASN A 51 -10.67 19.68 15.55
CA ASN A 51 -11.78 20.37 14.90
C ASN A 51 -13.07 19.53 15.03
N LEU A 52 -13.79 19.72 16.13
CA LEU A 52 -15.00 18.95 16.47
C LEU A 52 -16.08 19.02 15.38
N ALA A 53 -16.22 20.17 14.71
CA ALA A 53 -17.17 20.34 13.61
C ALA A 53 -16.80 19.50 12.38
N ALA A 54 -15.51 19.45 12.02
CA ALA A 54 -15.02 18.62 10.94
C ALA A 54 -15.12 17.12 11.26
N ILE A 55 -14.80 16.72 12.49
CA ILE A 55 -14.96 15.33 12.96
C ILE A 55 -16.43 14.89 12.86
N SER A 56 -17.35 15.72 13.36
CA SER A 56 -18.80 15.47 13.25
C SER A 56 -19.25 15.38 11.79
N PHE A 57 -18.73 16.25 10.93
CA PHE A 57 -19.00 16.21 9.49
C PHE A 57 -18.54 14.91 8.84
N LEU A 58 -17.28 14.50 9.04
CA LEU A 58 -16.72 13.28 8.45
C LEU A 58 -17.48 12.03 8.91
N ARG A 59 -17.75 11.91 10.21
CA ARG A 59 -18.57 10.84 10.76
C ARG A 59 -19.94 10.80 10.11
N LYS A 60 -20.62 11.95 10.02
CA LYS A 60 -21.96 12.00 9.41
C LYS A 60 -21.94 11.63 7.94
N THR A 61 -20.95 12.10 7.18
CA THR A 61 -20.79 11.78 5.77
C THR A 61 -20.67 10.27 5.57
N ASN A 62 -19.78 9.61 6.32
CA ASN A 62 -19.60 8.17 6.25
C ASN A 62 -20.85 7.39 6.69
N GLU A 63 -21.52 7.79 7.77
CA GLU A 63 -22.79 7.18 8.20
C GLU A 63 -23.86 7.22 7.10
N VAL A 64 -24.01 8.36 6.44
CA VAL A 64 -25.03 8.55 5.41
C VAL A 64 -24.66 7.82 4.12
N VAL A 65 -23.40 7.87 3.69
CA VAL A 65 -22.92 7.13 2.51
C VAL A 65 -23.14 5.63 2.69
N HIS A 66 -22.64 5.05 3.78
CA HIS A 66 -22.76 3.61 4.03
C HIS A 66 -24.20 3.17 4.32
N GLY A 67 -25.01 4.05 4.91
CA GLY A 67 -26.42 3.76 5.21
C GLY A 67 -27.32 3.73 3.97
N ILE A 68 -27.06 4.59 2.97
CA ILE A 68 -27.84 4.67 1.73
C ILE A 68 -27.28 3.73 0.67
N TYR A 69 -25.96 3.62 0.55
CA TYR A 69 -25.26 2.83 -0.46
C TYR A 69 -24.30 1.82 0.18
N PRO A 70 -24.81 0.70 0.72
CA PRO A 70 -23.97 -0.37 1.26
C PRO A 70 -23.00 -0.90 0.20
N GLY A 71 -21.74 -1.04 0.57
CA GLY A 71 -20.68 -1.56 -0.30
C GLY A 71 -19.81 -0.48 -0.96
N VAL A 72 -20.25 0.78 -0.97
CA VAL A 72 -19.40 1.91 -1.40
C VAL A 72 -18.22 2.07 -0.45
N LEU A 73 -17.02 2.27 -0.99
CA LEU A 73 -15.82 2.47 -0.19
C LEU A 73 -15.58 3.95 0.09
N THR A 74 -15.33 4.32 1.34
CA THR A 74 -14.75 5.61 1.68
C THR A 74 -13.32 5.41 2.18
N ILE A 75 -12.36 6.10 1.57
CA ILE A 75 -10.93 5.90 1.80
C ILE A 75 -10.32 7.21 2.29
N ALA A 76 -9.62 7.16 3.43
CA ALA A 76 -8.92 8.33 3.97
C ALA A 76 -7.42 8.22 3.72
N GLU A 77 -6.79 9.34 3.38
CA GLU A 77 -5.38 9.55 3.66
C GLU A 77 -5.25 10.54 4.83
N GLU A 78 -4.65 10.04 5.90
CA GLU A 78 -4.52 10.75 7.17
C GLU A 78 -3.12 10.41 7.71
N SER A 79 -2.31 11.44 7.95
CA SER A 79 -0.85 11.36 8.10
C SER A 79 -0.32 11.70 9.49
N THR A 80 -1.18 11.89 10.49
CA THR A 80 -0.83 12.32 11.86
C THR A 80 -1.15 11.28 12.94
N SER A 81 -1.37 10.03 12.53
CA SER A 81 -1.69 8.90 13.42
C SER A 81 -3.02 9.06 14.19
N TRP A 82 -4.00 9.76 13.61
CA TRP A 82 -5.36 9.78 14.18
C TRP A 82 -5.87 8.34 14.33
N PRO A 83 -6.38 7.93 15.50
CA PRO A 83 -6.81 6.56 15.73
C PRO A 83 -8.21 6.31 15.17
N MET A 84 -8.50 5.05 14.84
CA MET A 84 -9.83 4.59 14.44
C MET A 84 -10.41 5.32 13.21
N VAL A 85 -9.56 5.73 12.27
CA VAL A 85 -9.98 6.41 11.03
C VAL A 85 -10.92 5.51 10.23
N SER A 86 -10.56 4.24 10.09
CA SER A 86 -11.31 3.23 9.33
C SER A 86 -12.16 2.30 10.20
N ARG A 87 -12.59 2.79 11.38
CA ARG A 87 -13.48 2.08 12.31
C ARG A 87 -14.87 2.73 12.35
N PRO A 88 -15.92 1.97 12.71
CA PRO A 88 -17.28 2.49 12.79
C PRO A 88 -17.44 3.68 13.73
N THR A 89 -18.35 4.60 13.38
CA THR A 89 -18.58 5.83 14.15
C THR A 89 -19.15 5.57 15.54
N TRP A 90 -19.96 4.51 15.72
CA TRP A 90 -20.51 4.10 17.02
C TRP A 90 -19.46 3.53 17.99
N LEU A 91 -18.27 3.17 17.50
CA LEU A 91 -17.10 2.80 18.33
C LEU A 91 -16.15 3.99 18.56
N GLY A 92 -16.51 5.19 18.08
CA GLY A 92 -15.67 6.38 18.15
C GLY A 92 -14.76 6.58 16.94
N GLY A 93 -14.86 5.78 15.88
CA GLY A 93 -14.10 5.98 14.65
C GLY A 93 -14.61 7.12 13.76
N LEU A 94 -13.90 7.39 12.65
CA LEU A 94 -14.34 8.37 11.64
C LEU A 94 -15.30 7.77 10.60
N GLY A 95 -15.41 6.44 10.54
CA GLY A 95 -16.34 5.73 9.67
C GLY A 95 -15.83 5.47 8.25
N PHE A 96 -14.56 5.73 7.96
CA PHE A 96 -14.00 5.36 6.65
C PHE A 96 -13.95 3.83 6.50
N SER A 97 -14.07 3.33 5.28
CA SER A 97 -13.87 1.92 4.99
C SER A 97 -12.39 1.52 5.08
N LEU A 98 -11.50 2.38 4.57
CA LEU A 98 -10.06 2.13 4.46
C LEU A 98 -9.23 3.38 4.81
N LYS A 99 -7.99 3.16 5.25
CA LYS A 99 -6.97 4.20 5.46
C LYS A 99 -5.74 3.90 4.61
N TRP A 100 -5.14 4.91 3.97
CA TRP A 100 -3.82 4.77 3.35
C TRP A 100 -2.74 4.53 4.41
N ASN A 101 -1.91 3.51 4.21
CA ASN A 101 -0.79 3.20 5.09
C ASN A 101 0.45 4.00 4.68
N MET A 102 0.49 5.27 5.06
CA MET A 102 1.60 6.17 4.73
C MET A 102 2.91 5.75 5.40
N GLY A 103 2.85 5.15 6.59
CA GLY A 103 4.03 4.61 7.28
C GLY A 103 4.66 3.45 6.50
N TRP A 104 3.86 2.45 6.10
CA TRP A 104 4.33 1.37 5.24
C TRP A 104 4.91 1.88 3.92
N MET A 105 4.27 2.86 3.29
CA MET A 105 4.77 3.44 2.04
C MET A 105 6.15 4.06 2.26
N HIS A 106 6.31 4.93 3.26
CA HIS A 106 7.56 5.61 3.54
C HIS A 106 8.69 4.63 3.91
N ASP A 107 8.42 3.74 4.87
CA ASP A 107 9.42 2.79 5.36
C ASP A 107 9.90 1.87 4.23
N THR A 108 8.97 1.32 3.45
CA THR A 108 9.34 0.34 2.43
C THR A 108 9.98 0.98 1.19
N LEU A 109 9.64 2.22 0.84
CA LEU A 109 10.35 2.95 -0.22
C LEU A 109 11.77 3.32 0.22
N ASN A 110 11.95 3.83 1.45
CA ASN A 110 13.28 4.12 2.00
C ASN A 110 14.17 2.86 2.00
N TYR A 111 13.62 1.73 2.41
CA TYR A 111 14.32 0.44 2.40
C TYR A 111 14.83 0.05 0.99
N MET A 112 14.00 0.29 -0.03
CA MET A 112 14.36 -0.03 -1.41
C MET A 112 15.40 0.93 -1.99
N GLU A 113 15.42 2.20 -1.55
CA GLU A 113 16.40 3.22 -1.91
C GLU A 113 17.81 2.91 -1.37
N HIS A 114 17.91 2.20 -0.23
CA HIS A 114 19.20 1.74 0.26
C HIS A 114 19.87 0.75 -0.71
N ASN A 115 21.19 0.93 -0.91
CA ASN A 115 22.04 -0.06 -1.56
C ASN A 115 21.87 -1.43 -0.88
N ALA A 116 21.84 -2.50 -1.66
CA ALA A 116 21.56 -3.86 -1.14
C ALA A 116 22.45 -4.25 0.05
N ILE A 117 23.73 -3.85 0.05
CA ILE A 117 24.67 -4.12 1.15
C ILE A 117 24.32 -3.41 2.48
N HIS A 118 23.55 -2.32 2.42
CA HIS A 118 23.15 -1.53 3.59
C HIS A 118 21.80 -1.96 4.16
N ARG A 119 20.95 -2.65 3.37
CA ARG A 119 19.60 -3.08 3.78
C ARG A 119 19.57 -3.90 5.08
N ARG A 120 20.66 -4.61 5.41
CA ARG A 120 20.82 -5.32 6.70
C ARG A 120 20.65 -4.41 7.93
N PHE A 121 21.00 -3.12 7.83
CA PHE A 121 20.89 -2.16 8.92
C PHE A 121 19.49 -1.52 9.02
N HIS A 122 18.64 -1.77 8.03
CA HIS A 122 17.33 -1.17 7.85
C HIS A 122 16.21 -2.23 7.81
N HIS A 123 16.49 -3.46 8.25
CA HIS A 123 15.55 -4.58 8.18
C HIS A 123 14.22 -4.32 8.91
N ASN A 124 14.23 -3.43 9.91
CA ASN A 124 13.06 -2.97 10.63
C ASN A 124 12.08 -2.20 9.73
N GLU A 125 12.53 -1.49 8.70
CA GLU A 125 11.66 -0.69 7.82
C GLU A 125 10.62 -1.57 7.09
N MET A 126 10.97 -2.81 6.75
CA MET A 126 10.06 -3.75 6.10
C MET A 126 9.14 -4.51 7.07
N THR A 127 9.46 -4.50 8.37
CA THR A 127 8.75 -5.30 9.40
C THR A 127 7.93 -4.46 10.36
N PHE A 128 8.30 -3.19 10.56
CA PHE A 128 7.69 -2.28 11.51
C PHE A 128 6.20 -2.06 11.25
N GLY A 129 5.81 -1.94 9.97
CA GLY A 129 4.41 -1.82 9.55
C GLY A 129 3.50 -2.91 10.13
N MET A 130 4.02 -4.12 10.35
CA MET A 130 3.22 -5.23 10.88
C MET A 130 2.83 -5.06 12.34
N LEU A 131 3.52 -4.19 13.11
CA LEU A 131 3.17 -3.91 14.51
C LEU A 131 1.80 -3.24 14.63
N TYR A 132 1.37 -2.52 13.59
CA TYR A 132 0.11 -1.79 13.57
C TYR A 132 -0.79 -2.14 12.38
N ALA A 133 -0.39 -3.05 11.49
CA ALA A 133 -1.09 -3.39 10.24
C ALA A 133 -2.57 -3.79 10.39
N PHE A 134 -3.00 -4.21 11.58
CA PHE A 134 -4.39 -4.62 11.85
C PHE A 134 -5.14 -3.65 12.79
N GLN A 135 -4.55 -2.50 13.12
CA GLN A 135 -5.23 -1.44 13.87
C GLN A 135 -6.24 -0.67 13.01
N GLU A 136 -5.97 -0.57 11.71
CA GLU A 136 -6.84 0.02 10.69
C GLU A 136 -7.02 -0.96 9.52
N ASN A 137 -8.04 -0.72 8.69
CA ASN A 137 -8.20 -1.41 7.41
C ASN A 137 -7.33 -0.69 6.37
N PHE A 138 -6.09 -1.14 6.20
CA PHE A 138 -5.14 -0.43 5.35
C PHE A 138 -5.28 -0.72 3.84
N THR A 139 -5.07 0.33 3.06
CA THR A 139 -4.60 0.27 1.66
C THR A 139 -3.12 0.63 1.65
N LEU A 140 -2.32 -0.13 0.92
CA LEU A 140 -0.89 0.08 0.67
C LEU A 140 -0.75 0.96 -0.58
N PRO A 141 -0.45 2.26 -0.43
CA PRO A 141 -0.45 3.18 -1.55
C PRO A 141 0.96 3.43 -2.08
N ILE A 142 1.10 3.32 -3.41
CA ILE A 142 2.16 3.98 -4.16
C ILE A 142 1.45 4.97 -5.09
N SER A 143 1.25 6.18 -4.57
CA SER A 143 0.42 7.21 -5.20
C SER A 143 1.23 8.10 -6.14
N HIS A 144 0.53 9.05 -6.77
CA HIS A 144 1.13 10.08 -7.62
C HIS A 144 2.11 10.98 -6.85
N ASP A 145 1.86 11.24 -5.56
CA ASP A 145 2.70 12.11 -4.74
C ASP A 145 4.11 11.56 -4.54
N GLU A 146 4.32 10.27 -4.73
CA GLU A 146 5.62 9.61 -4.50
C GLU A 146 6.52 9.61 -5.74
N VAL A 147 6.03 10.07 -6.88
CA VAL A 147 6.74 10.05 -8.17
C VAL A 147 6.79 11.41 -8.87
N VAL A 148 6.83 12.48 -8.07
CA VAL A 148 6.86 13.89 -8.50
C VAL A 148 7.77 14.74 -7.62
N HIS A 149 7.92 16.02 -7.97
CA HIS A 149 8.57 17.05 -7.15
C HIS A 149 10.00 16.72 -6.71
N GLY A 150 10.77 16.05 -7.57
CA GLY A 150 12.16 15.69 -7.29
C GLY A 150 12.31 14.41 -6.45
N LYS A 151 11.22 13.72 -6.10
CA LYS A 151 11.28 12.43 -5.40
C LYS A 151 11.77 11.28 -6.29
N GLY A 152 11.82 11.47 -7.61
CA GLY A 152 12.14 10.45 -8.60
C GLY A 152 10.95 9.54 -8.92
N SER A 153 10.96 8.95 -10.12
CA SER A 153 10.04 7.86 -10.47
C SER A 153 10.32 6.61 -9.64
N LEU A 154 9.34 5.70 -9.56
CA LEU A 154 9.46 4.51 -8.72
C LEU A 154 10.66 3.62 -9.10
N ILE A 155 10.97 3.46 -10.39
CA ILE A 155 12.15 2.70 -10.84
C ILE A 155 13.46 3.38 -10.41
N ASN A 156 13.49 4.71 -10.34
CA ASN A 156 14.67 5.47 -9.92
C ASN A 156 14.93 5.45 -8.41
N LYS A 157 13.92 5.06 -7.63
CA LYS A 157 14.07 4.75 -6.20
C LYS A 157 14.70 3.39 -5.95
N MET A 158 14.79 2.53 -6.95
CA MET A 158 15.45 1.22 -6.79
C MET A 158 16.96 1.39 -6.85
N SER A 159 17.69 0.74 -5.94
CA SER A 159 19.16 0.79 -5.92
C SER A 159 19.80 -0.18 -6.93
N GLY A 160 21.04 0.12 -7.32
CA GLY A 160 21.84 -0.71 -8.21
C GLY A 160 21.90 -0.24 -9.67
N ASP A 161 22.50 -1.09 -10.52
CA ASP A 161 22.50 -0.91 -11.97
C ASP A 161 21.10 -1.09 -12.57
N GLU A 162 20.94 -0.86 -13.89
CA GLU A 162 19.63 -0.94 -14.55
C GLU A 162 18.94 -2.30 -14.34
N TRP A 163 19.67 -3.41 -14.50
CA TRP A 163 19.11 -4.74 -14.29
C TRP A 163 18.63 -4.89 -12.83
N GLN A 164 19.45 -4.46 -11.87
CA GLN A 164 19.11 -4.49 -10.45
C GLN A 164 17.91 -3.59 -10.13
N LYS A 165 17.77 -2.43 -10.78
CA LYS A 165 16.59 -1.55 -10.60
C LYS A 165 15.31 -2.26 -10.98
N PHE A 166 15.27 -2.91 -12.14
CA PHE A 166 14.10 -3.69 -12.57
C PHE A 166 13.85 -4.91 -11.69
N ALA A 167 14.91 -5.62 -11.26
CA ALA A 167 14.79 -6.74 -10.34
C ALA A 167 14.24 -6.30 -8.96
N ASN A 168 14.75 -5.21 -8.40
CA ASN A 168 14.27 -4.61 -7.17
C ASN A 168 12.81 -4.16 -7.29
N LEU A 169 12.41 -3.56 -8.41
CA LEU A 169 11.02 -3.15 -8.64
C LEU A 169 10.07 -4.35 -8.63
N ARG A 170 10.43 -5.45 -9.31
CA ARG A 170 9.64 -6.69 -9.28
C ARG A 170 9.62 -7.33 -7.89
N ALA A 171 10.75 -7.39 -7.19
CA ALA A 171 10.81 -7.89 -5.82
C ALA A 171 9.91 -7.07 -4.87
N TYR A 172 9.93 -5.74 -5.01
CA TYR A 172 9.09 -4.82 -4.25
C TYR A 172 7.60 -5.05 -4.51
N PHE A 173 7.19 -5.20 -5.77
CA PHE A 173 5.80 -5.53 -6.10
C PHE A 173 5.38 -6.91 -5.58
N GLY A 174 6.25 -7.92 -5.64
CA GLY A 174 5.98 -9.23 -5.04
C GLY A 174 5.73 -9.13 -3.54
N PHE A 175 6.53 -8.34 -2.83
CA PHE A 175 6.31 -8.03 -1.41
C PHE A 175 5.00 -7.27 -1.19
N MET A 176 4.76 -6.18 -1.91
CA MET A 176 3.54 -5.36 -1.80
C MET A 176 2.26 -6.19 -2.02
N TRP A 177 2.25 -7.08 -3.03
CA TRP A 177 1.09 -7.94 -3.30
C TRP A 177 0.92 -9.04 -2.23
N GLY A 178 2.03 -9.58 -1.72
CA GLY A 178 2.02 -10.57 -0.64
C GLY A 178 1.64 -9.98 0.73
N TYR A 179 1.97 -8.72 1.00
CA TYR A 179 1.73 -8.05 2.29
C TYR A 179 0.23 -7.86 2.59
N PRO A 180 -0.24 -7.88 3.84
CA PRO A 180 -1.64 -7.61 4.19
C PRO A 180 -2.10 -6.19 3.84
N GLY A 181 -3.31 -6.04 3.30
CA GLY A 181 -3.92 -4.76 2.95
C GLY A 181 -4.17 -4.58 1.45
N LYS A 182 -5.07 -3.67 1.06
CA LYS A 182 -5.44 -3.48 -0.36
C LYS A 182 -4.36 -2.74 -1.12
N LYS A 183 -4.35 -2.84 -2.46
CA LYS A 183 -3.26 -2.34 -3.31
C LYS A 183 -3.69 -1.09 -4.05
N LEU A 184 -2.82 -0.08 -4.09
CA LEU A 184 -2.95 1.07 -4.98
C LEU A 184 -1.59 1.38 -5.60
N LEU A 185 -1.54 1.37 -6.93
CA LEU A 185 -0.34 1.67 -7.71
C LEU A 185 -0.68 2.73 -8.75
N PHE A 186 0.06 3.83 -8.76
CA PHE A 186 -0.16 4.93 -9.70
C PHE A 186 0.35 4.59 -11.10
N MET A 187 -0.34 5.12 -12.12
CA MET A 187 0.00 4.91 -13.52
C MET A 187 1.45 5.29 -13.84
N GLY A 188 2.08 4.54 -14.75
CA GLY A 188 3.51 4.67 -15.07
C GLY A 188 4.39 3.76 -14.20
N CYS A 189 3.99 3.47 -12.96
CA CYS A 189 4.77 2.59 -12.08
C CYS A 189 4.71 1.13 -12.54
N GLU A 190 3.62 0.70 -13.15
CA GLU A 190 3.37 -0.68 -13.55
C GLU A 190 4.28 -1.16 -14.69
N PHE A 191 4.91 -0.26 -15.42
CA PHE A 191 5.92 -0.59 -16.45
C PHE A 191 7.29 0.01 -16.14
N GLY A 192 7.47 0.62 -14.96
CA GLY A 192 8.74 1.20 -14.54
C GLY A 192 9.14 2.43 -15.36
N GLN A 193 8.23 3.39 -15.54
CA GLN A 193 8.52 4.67 -16.20
C GLN A 193 9.76 5.36 -15.60
N TRP A 194 10.65 5.89 -16.44
CA TRP A 194 11.91 6.50 -15.98
C TRP A 194 11.71 7.92 -15.46
N GLN A 195 10.95 8.75 -16.16
CA GLN A 195 10.73 10.12 -15.74
C GLN A 195 9.68 10.20 -14.64
N GLU A 196 9.83 11.19 -13.77
CA GLU A 196 8.76 11.59 -12.86
C GLU A 196 7.46 11.87 -13.64
N TRP A 197 6.34 11.65 -12.98
CA TRP A 197 5.06 11.95 -13.59
C TRP A 197 4.96 13.45 -13.89
N ASN A 198 4.59 13.76 -15.14
CA ASN A 198 4.38 15.13 -15.60
C ASN A 198 2.99 15.23 -16.23
N HIS A 199 2.11 15.98 -15.57
CA HIS A 199 0.72 16.17 -16.00
C HIS A 199 0.59 16.86 -17.37
N ASP A 200 1.61 17.61 -17.82
CA ASP A 200 1.62 18.31 -19.11
C ASP A 200 2.07 17.43 -20.29
N LYS A 201 2.72 16.29 -20.04
CA LYS A 201 3.37 15.48 -21.10
C LYS A 201 2.74 14.11 -21.36
N GLY A 202 1.99 13.57 -20.39
CA GLY A 202 1.50 12.19 -20.45
C GLY A 202 2.56 11.17 -20.03
N LEU A 203 2.23 9.87 -20.15
CA LEU A 203 3.11 8.76 -19.76
C LEU A 203 4.10 8.39 -20.89
N GLU A 204 5.24 7.82 -20.51
CA GLU A 204 6.30 7.38 -21.44
C GLU A 204 5.96 6.04 -22.11
N TRP A 205 4.89 6.01 -22.91
CA TRP A 205 4.44 4.77 -23.58
C TRP A 205 5.50 4.13 -24.49
N ASP A 206 6.40 4.93 -25.06
CA ASP A 206 7.52 4.44 -25.89
C ASP A 206 8.48 3.54 -25.11
N ALA A 207 8.53 3.62 -23.77
CA ALA A 207 9.32 2.73 -22.93
C ALA A 207 8.91 1.25 -23.08
N LEU A 208 7.64 0.99 -23.42
CA LEU A 208 7.12 -0.36 -23.68
C LEU A 208 7.64 -0.97 -24.99
N THR A 209 8.51 -0.29 -25.74
CA THR A 209 9.26 -0.92 -26.85
C THR A 209 10.42 -1.78 -26.35
N ALA A 210 10.92 -1.55 -25.12
CA ALA A 210 11.97 -2.35 -24.53
C ALA A 210 11.42 -3.49 -23.68
N GLY A 211 12.10 -4.64 -23.75
CA GLY A 211 11.67 -5.87 -23.08
C GLY A 211 11.61 -5.76 -21.55
N THR A 212 12.49 -4.98 -20.94
CA THR A 212 12.55 -4.78 -19.48
C THR A 212 11.27 -4.16 -18.92
N HIS A 213 10.77 -3.09 -19.55
CA HIS A 213 9.50 -2.43 -19.19
C HIS A 213 8.29 -3.34 -19.42
N GLN A 214 8.26 -4.06 -20.56
CA GLN A 214 7.23 -5.07 -20.82
C GLN A 214 7.24 -6.19 -19.77
N GLY A 215 8.42 -6.57 -19.29
CA GLY A 215 8.61 -7.57 -18.24
C GLY A 215 7.96 -7.17 -16.92
N VAL A 216 8.15 -5.92 -16.48
CA VAL A 216 7.47 -5.38 -15.28
C VAL A 216 5.96 -5.32 -15.48
N GLN A 217 5.50 -4.80 -16.62
CA GLN A 217 4.07 -4.72 -16.93
C GLN A 217 3.40 -6.10 -16.89
N ARG A 218 4.06 -7.10 -17.48
CA ARG A 218 3.60 -8.50 -17.44
C ARG A 218 3.60 -9.04 -16.02
N TYR A 219 4.64 -8.75 -15.23
CA TYR A 219 4.71 -9.18 -13.84
C TYR A 219 3.55 -8.60 -13.00
N VAL A 220 3.23 -7.31 -13.15
CA VAL A 220 2.07 -6.69 -12.48
C VAL A 220 0.75 -7.31 -12.94
N SER A 221 0.63 -7.61 -14.24
CA SER A 221 -0.54 -8.32 -14.78
C SER A 221 -0.74 -9.70 -14.15
N ASP A 222 0.34 -10.48 -14.04
CA ASP A 222 0.29 -11.82 -13.45
C ASP A 222 0.10 -11.78 -11.93
N LEU A 223 0.72 -10.82 -11.23
CA LEU A 223 0.45 -10.55 -9.82
C LEU A 223 -1.04 -10.25 -9.57
N ASN A 224 -1.67 -9.46 -10.44
CA ASN A 224 -3.11 -9.18 -10.35
C ASN A 224 -3.97 -10.43 -10.58
N LYS A 225 -3.56 -11.32 -11.50
CA LYS A 225 -4.24 -12.61 -11.68
C LYS A 225 -4.11 -13.46 -10.42
N VAL A 226 -2.89 -13.63 -9.88
CA VAL A 226 -2.64 -14.38 -8.65
C VAL A 226 -3.45 -13.81 -7.49
N TYR A 227 -3.41 -12.48 -7.29
CA TYR A 227 -4.17 -11.80 -6.23
C TYR A 227 -5.67 -12.05 -6.30
N LYS A 228 -6.26 -12.09 -7.51
CA LYS A 228 -7.69 -12.38 -7.69
C LYS A 228 -8.03 -13.86 -7.48
N HIS A 229 -7.14 -14.77 -7.86
CA HIS A 229 -7.40 -16.21 -7.78
C HIS A 229 -7.11 -16.81 -6.41
N GLU A 230 -6.17 -16.23 -5.65
CA GLU A 230 -5.73 -16.76 -4.35
C GLU A 230 -6.42 -16.02 -3.18
N PRO A 231 -7.42 -16.62 -2.51
CA PRO A 231 -8.19 -15.95 -1.46
C PRO A 231 -7.35 -15.53 -0.25
N ALA A 232 -6.25 -16.24 0.00
CA ALA A 232 -5.30 -15.94 1.06
C ALA A 232 -4.68 -14.54 0.95
N LEU A 233 -4.64 -13.95 -0.26
CA LEU A 233 -4.10 -12.62 -0.48
C LEU A 233 -5.07 -11.48 -0.19
N HIS A 234 -6.39 -11.74 -0.07
CA HIS A 234 -7.38 -10.67 0.02
C HIS A 234 -8.58 -10.90 0.96
N GLU A 235 -8.91 -12.13 1.36
CA GLU A 235 -10.04 -12.38 2.26
C GLU A 235 -9.77 -11.97 3.72
N ASN A 236 -8.51 -12.04 4.14
CA ASN A 236 -8.13 -11.88 5.55
C ASN A 236 -7.01 -10.83 5.75
N ASP A 237 -7.17 -9.66 5.13
CA ASP A 237 -6.18 -8.57 5.19
C ASP A 237 -6.16 -7.80 6.51
N TYR A 238 -7.22 -7.90 7.32
CA TYR A 238 -7.44 -7.01 8.47
C TYR A 238 -7.48 -7.75 9.81
N GLU A 239 -7.06 -9.02 9.84
CA GLU A 239 -7.01 -9.83 11.06
C GLU A 239 -5.65 -10.52 11.17
N TRP A 240 -5.15 -10.64 12.40
CA TRP A 240 -3.89 -11.34 12.70
C TRP A 240 -3.85 -12.79 12.22
N SER A 241 -5.01 -13.44 12.07
CA SER A 241 -5.12 -14.82 11.59
C SER A 241 -4.72 -14.98 10.11
N GLY A 242 -4.73 -13.90 9.32
CA GLY A 242 -4.46 -13.91 7.89
C GLY A 242 -2.98 -13.81 7.53
N PHE A 243 -2.10 -13.58 8.50
CA PHE A 243 -0.68 -13.37 8.31
C PHE A 243 0.15 -14.05 9.42
N SER A 244 1.29 -14.61 9.06
CA SER A 244 2.30 -15.04 10.04
C SER A 244 3.69 -14.93 9.46
N TRP A 245 4.61 -14.27 10.16
CA TRP A 245 6.03 -14.38 9.83
C TRP A 245 6.49 -15.84 9.93
N ILE A 246 7.30 -16.29 8.98
CA ILE A 246 8.11 -17.52 9.08
C ILE A 246 9.47 -17.10 9.65
N ASN A 247 10.13 -16.15 8.99
CA ASN A 247 11.34 -15.53 9.47
C ASN A 247 11.37 -14.04 9.03
N ALA A 248 11.47 -13.15 10.02
CA ALA A 248 11.56 -11.71 9.86
C ALA A 248 12.86 -11.14 10.44
N ASN A 249 13.82 -12.01 10.78
CA ASN A 249 15.06 -11.64 11.48
C ASN A 249 16.32 -11.97 10.67
N ASP A 250 16.19 -12.39 9.41
CA ASP A 250 17.35 -12.64 8.54
C ASP A 250 17.84 -11.35 7.89
N SER A 251 18.25 -10.40 8.73
CA SER A 251 18.74 -9.09 8.32
C SER A 251 20.06 -9.18 7.55
N ASP A 252 20.96 -10.08 7.96
CA ASP A 252 22.25 -10.31 7.31
C ASP A 252 22.11 -10.67 5.83
N ASN A 253 21.06 -11.43 5.47
CA ASN A 253 20.77 -11.76 4.07
C ASN A 253 19.67 -10.90 3.44
N SER A 254 19.02 -10.03 4.23
CA SER A 254 17.87 -9.22 3.82
C SER A 254 16.74 -10.05 3.21
N ILE A 255 16.44 -11.17 3.88
CA ILE A 255 15.39 -12.12 3.48
C ILE A 255 14.20 -12.01 4.42
N PHE A 256 13.01 -11.95 3.84
CA PHE A 256 11.75 -11.99 4.56
C PHE A 256 10.94 -13.18 4.07
N SER A 257 10.32 -13.89 5.01
CA SER A 257 9.41 -14.98 4.65
C SER A 257 8.19 -14.99 5.57
N PHE A 258 7.01 -15.15 4.98
CA PHE A 258 5.75 -15.11 5.71
C PHE A 258 4.67 -15.95 5.03
N ILE A 259 3.61 -16.21 5.78
CA ILE A 259 2.45 -16.99 5.39
C ILE A 259 1.25 -16.06 5.24
N ARG A 260 0.47 -16.25 4.18
CA ARG A 260 -0.87 -15.68 4.00
C ARG A 260 -1.93 -16.76 4.08
N LYS A 261 -3.04 -16.50 4.78
CA LYS A 261 -4.14 -17.47 4.98
C LYS A 261 -5.49 -16.86 4.61
N ALA A 262 -6.35 -17.67 3.97
CA ALA A 262 -7.74 -17.31 3.68
C ALA A 262 -8.61 -17.47 4.94
N LYS A 263 -9.88 -17.06 4.86
CA LYS A 263 -10.82 -17.21 6.00
C LYS A 263 -11.41 -18.61 6.10
N LYS A 264 -11.63 -19.26 4.96
CA LYS A 264 -12.45 -20.47 4.84
C LYS A 264 -11.67 -21.71 4.38
N THR A 265 -10.40 -21.56 4.04
CA THR A 265 -9.59 -22.66 3.50
C THR A 265 -8.40 -22.91 4.42
N ASP A 266 -7.97 -24.17 4.44
CA ASP A 266 -6.76 -24.62 5.12
C ASP A 266 -5.50 -24.42 4.25
N ASP A 267 -5.69 -23.89 3.04
CA ASP A 267 -4.63 -23.53 2.11
C ASP A 267 -4.00 -22.22 2.54
N PHE A 268 -2.70 -22.10 2.26
CA PHE A 268 -1.92 -20.92 2.59
C PHE A 268 -0.86 -20.69 1.53
N LEU A 269 -0.47 -19.44 1.40
CA LEU A 269 0.65 -19.07 0.56
C LEU A 269 1.88 -18.85 1.43
N VAL A 270 3.03 -19.24 0.91
CA VAL A 270 4.33 -18.90 1.47
C VAL A 270 4.95 -17.86 0.54
N VAL A 271 5.20 -16.67 1.08
CA VAL A 271 5.85 -15.57 0.36
C VAL A 271 7.27 -15.46 0.87
N ILE A 272 8.22 -15.40 -0.06
CA ILE A 272 9.66 -15.30 0.22
C ILE A 272 10.21 -14.14 -0.60
N CYS A 273 10.87 -13.19 0.06
CA CYS A 273 11.46 -12.03 -0.57
C CYS A 273 12.96 -12.00 -0.25
N ASN A 274 13.80 -12.03 -1.28
CA ASN A 274 15.25 -11.79 -1.17
C ASN A 274 15.54 -10.40 -1.74
N PHE A 275 15.94 -9.47 -0.87
CA PHE A 275 16.25 -8.09 -1.27
C PHE A 275 17.75 -7.84 -1.43
N THR A 276 18.53 -8.86 -1.78
CA THR A 276 19.91 -8.70 -2.25
C THR A 276 20.08 -9.39 -3.61
N PRO A 277 21.04 -8.96 -4.45
CA PRO A 277 21.34 -9.65 -5.70
C PRO A 277 22.06 -11.00 -5.47
N VAL A 278 22.33 -11.39 -4.22
CA VAL A 278 23.04 -12.62 -3.88
C VAL A 278 22.07 -13.80 -3.93
N ILE A 279 22.30 -14.71 -4.86
CA ILE A 279 21.54 -15.97 -5.00
C ILE A 279 21.82 -16.85 -3.78
N ARG A 280 20.76 -17.43 -3.21
CA ARG A 280 20.84 -18.31 -2.04
C ARG A 280 20.42 -19.72 -2.41
N GLU A 281 21.38 -20.52 -2.82
CA GLU A 281 21.16 -21.94 -3.07
C GLU A 281 20.86 -22.69 -1.77
N GLN A 282 19.96 -23.67 -1.84
CA GLN A 282 19.61 -24.54 -0.71
C GLN A 282 19.13 -23.78 0.55
N TYR A 283 18.57 -22.57 0.38
CA TYR A 283 18.02 -21.78 1.48
C TYR A 283 16.78 -22.46 2.06
N ARG A 284 16.81 -22.78 3.35
CA ARG A 284 15.75 -23.54 4.03
C ARG A 284 14.65 -22.61 4.56
N ILE A 285 13.40 -22.92 4.24
CA ILE A 285 12.21 -22.21 4.73
C ILE A 285 11.38 -23.16 5.59
N GLY A 286 10.99 -22.70 6.78
CA GLY A 286 10.04 -23.41 7.64
C GLY A 286 8.63 -23.31 7.08
N VAL A 287 7.94 -24.44 6.95
CA VAL A 287 6.57 -24.48 6.45
C VAL A 287 5.67 -25.28 7.39
N PRO A 288 4.38 -24.94 7.52
CA PRO A 288 3.52 -25.52 8.56
C PRO A 288 2.97 -26.91 8.22
N LYS A 289 3.06 -27.36 6.96
CA LYS A 289 2.58 -28.67 6.51
C LYS A 289 3.65 -29.35 5.64
N GLY A 290 3.78 -30.67 5.74
CA GLY A 290 4.59 -31.43 4.78
C GLY A 290 3.89 -31.54 3.43
N GLY A 291 4.64 -31.79 2.36
CA GLY A 291 4.08 -32.00 1.02
C GLY A 291 4.89 -31.31 -0.08
N GLN A 292 4.30 -31.27 -1.27
CA GLN A 292 4.85 -30.52 -2.41
C GLN A 292 4.26 -29.12 -2.43
N TYR A 293 5.12 -28.12 -2.61
CA TYR A 293 4.75 -26.72 -2.74
C TYR A 293 4.89 -26.30 -4.19
N ARG A 294 3.81 -25.79 -4.79
CA ARG A 294 3.82 -25.26 -6.14
C ARG A 294 4.32 -23.81 -6.11
N GLU A 295 5.32 -23.49 -6.92
CA GLU A 295 5.68 -22.10 -7.20
C GLU A 295 4.58 -21.47 -8.04
N ILE A 296 3.85 -20.51 -7.46
CA ILE A 296 2.72 -19.84 -8.13
C ILE A 296 3.16 -18.63 -8.95
N ILE A 297 4.22 -17.95 -8.52
CA ILE A 297 4.82 -16.80 -9.21
C ILE A 297 6.25 -16.61 -8.70
N ASN A 298 7.15 -16.23 -9.60
CA ASN A 298 8.54 -15.92 -9.29
C ASN A 298 8.98 -14.70 -10.11
N SER A 299 9.39 -13.64 -9.42
CA SER A 299 9.75 -12.35 -10.03
C SER A 299 10.99 -12.41 -10.91
N ASP A 300 11.77 -13.49 -10.82
CA ASP A 300 13.03 -13.66 -11.54
C ASP A 300 12.93 -14.62 -12.74
N LEU A 301 11.72 -15.05 -13.11
CA LEU A 301 11.53 -15.81 -14.34
C LEU A 301 11.89 -14.96 -15.56
N THR A 302 12.52 -15.58 -16.56
CA THR A 302 12.98 -14.93 -17.80
C THR A 302 11.88 -14.15 -18.52
N VAL A 303 10.63 -14.61 -18.42
CA VAL A 303 9.44 -13.96 -18.97
C VAL A 303 9.20 -12.54 -18.43
N TYR A 304 9.75 -12.21 -17.25
CA TYR A 304 9.66 -10.89 -16.60
C TYR A 304 10.97 -10.09 -16.65
N GLN A 305 12.07 -10.70 -17.08
CA GLN A 305 13.36 -10.04 -17.24
C GLN A 305 13.56 -9.44 -18.63
N ALA A 306 12.66 -9.78 -19.57
CA ALA A 306 12.82 -9.76 -21.02
C ALA A 306 14.08 -9.03 -21.54
N VAL A 307 15.11 -9.84 -21.76
CA VAL A 307 16.26 -9.55 -22.63
C VAL A 307 15.91 -10.15 -23.99
N VAL A 308 15.87 -9.31 -25.04
CA VAL A 308 16.05 -9.75 -26.43
C VAL A 308 17.33 -9.11 -26.92
#